data_AF-A0A355C8V8-F1
#
_entry.id   AF-A0A355C8V8-F1
#
_cell.length_a   1.000
_cell.length_b   1.000
_cell.length_c   1.000
_cell.angle_alpha   90.00
_cell.angle_beta   90.00
_cell.angle_gamma   90.00
#
_symmetry.space_group_name_H-M   'P 1'
#
loop_
_entity.id
_entity.type
_entity.pdbx_description
1 polymer ?
#
loop_
_entity_poly.entity_id
_entity_poly.type
_entity_poly.pdbx_seq_one_letter_code
_entity_poly.pdbx_strand_id
1 'polypeptide(L)' 'MTTDEKFMYRCLQLAQKGEGFARPNPMVGAVIVHNGQIIGEGYHRQFAEAHAEVNA' A
#
# COMPACT_ATOMS: atom_id res chain seq x y z
N MET A 1 11.20 -16.56 -0.49
CA MET A 1 10.42 -15.49 0.14
C MET A 1 9.47 -16.09 1.17
N THR A 2 9.50 -15.60 2.40
CA THR A 2 8.50 -15.91 3.42
C THR A 2 7.12 -15.38 3.02
N THR A 3 6.07 -15.80 3.72
CA THR A 3 4.72 -15.27 3.51
C THR A 3 4.67 -13.75 3.75
N ASP A 4 5.32 -13.27 4.81
CA ASP A 4 5.37 -11.84 5.13
C ASP A 4 6.13 -11.03 4.08
N GLU A 5 7.22 -11.57 3.54
CA GLU A 5 7.96 -10.93 2.44
C GLU A 5 7.10 -10.80 1.17
N LYS A 6 6.22 -11.77 0.88
CA LYS A 6 5.27 -11.67 -0.25
C LYS A 6 4.27 -10.54 -0.05
N PHE A 7 3.72 -10.41 1.16
CA PHE A 7 2.78 -9.33 1.47
C PHE A 7 3.46 -7.95 1.47
N MET A 8 4.68 -7.86 2.01
CA MET A 8 5.44 -6.61 1.96
C MET A 8 5.81 -6.24 0.53
N TYR A 9 6.19 -7.21 -0.31
CA TYR A 9 6.42 -6.96 -1.73
C TYR A 9 5.16 -6.41 -2.42
N ARG A 10 3.98 -6.92 -2.05
CA ARG A 10 2.70 -6.38 -2.53
C ARG A 10 2.47 -4.93 -2.06
N CYS A 11 2.79 -4.58 -0.81
CA CYS A 11 2.74 -3.18 -0.35
C CYS A 11 3.62 -2.27 -1.20
N LEU A 12 4.84 -2.70 -1.56
CA LEU A 12 5.74 -1.91 -2.41
C LEU A 12 5.17 -1.71 -3.82
N GLN A 13 4.55 -2.74 -4.41
CA GLN A 13 3.85 -2.63 -5.70
C GLN A 13 2.68 -1.65 -5.64
N LEU A 14 1.94 -1.62 -4.54
CA LEU A 14 0.85 -0.66 -4.32
C LEU A 14 1.40 0.76 -4.15
N ALA A 15 2.47 0.94 -3.38
CA ALA A 15 3.11 2.23 -3.16
C ALA A 15 3.57 2.89 -4.48
N GLN A 16 4.15 2.11 -5.40
CA GLN A 16 4.60 2.60 -6.71
C GLN A 16 3.49 3.28 -7.53
N LYS A 17 2.22 2.94 -7.30
CA LYS A 17 1.09 3.60 -7.99
C LYS A 17 0.91 5.06 -7.59
N GLY A 18 1.50 5.50 -6.47
CA GLY A 18 1.51 6.91 -6.04
C GLY A 18 2.65 7.73 -6.66
N GLU A 19 3.47 7.14 -7.54
CA GLU A 19 4.61 7.82 -8.14
C GLU A 19 4.19 9.06 -8.93
N GLY A 20 4.81 10.21 -8.61
CA GLY A 20 4.50 11.50 -9.23
C GLY A 20 3.28 12.23 -8.64
N PHE A 21 2.35 11.52 -7.99
CA PHE A 21 1.11 12.09 -7.45
C PHE A 21 1.13 12.30 -5.94
N ALA A 22 1.83 11.45 -5.19
CA ALA A 22 1.92 11.53 -3.74
C ALA A 22 2.77 12.72 -3.23
N ARG A 23 3.68 13.25 -4.07
CA ARG A 23 4.62 14.31 -3.68
C ARG A 23 3.87 15.54 -3.13
N PRO A 24 4.35 16.19 -2.04
CA PRO A 24 5.60 15.96 -1.31
C PRO A 24 5.60 14.77 -0.33
N ASN A 25 4.48 14.10 -0.13
CA ASN A 25 4.39 12.95 0.78
C ASN A 25 5.08 11.72 0.18
N PRO A 26 5.51 10.75 1.02
CA PRO A 26 6.06 9.50 0.53
C PRO A 26 4.99 8.65 -0.17
N MET A 27 5.46 7.79 -1.07
CA MET A 27 4.65 6.70 -1.59
C MET A 27 4.50 5.63 -0.52
N VAL A 28 3.27 5.25 -0.21
CA VAL A 28 2.95 4.24 0.80
C VAL A 28 1.91 3.29 0.23
N GLY A 29 2.08 2.00 0.48
CA GLY A 29 1.12 0.94 0.18
C GLY A 29 0.87 0.09 1.43
N ALA A 30 -0.34 -0.44 1.55
CA ALA A 30 -0.79 -1.22 2.69
C ALA A 30 -1.63 -2.40 2.21
N VAL A 31 -1.52 -3.53 2.92
CA VAL A 31 -2.39 -4.70 2.74
C VAL A 31 -2.91 -5.15 4.11
N ILE A 32 -4.18 -5.56 4.17
CA ILE A 32 -4.79 -6.17 5.34
C ILE A 32 -4.93 -7.66 5.07
N VAL A 33 -4.36 -8.50 5.94
CA VAL A 33 -4.37 -9.96 5.79
C VAL A 33 -5.15 -10.58 6.94
N HIS A 34 -6.09 -11.46 6.60
CA HIS A 34 -6.83 -12.28 7.55
C HIS A 34 -6.84 -13.74 7.08
N ASN A 35 -6.47 -14.68 7.96
CA ASN A 35 -6.39 -16.12 7.64
C ASN A 35 -5.56 -16.43 6.38
N GLY A 36 -4.45 -15.72 6.20
CA GLY A 36 -3.55 -15.89 5.06
C GLY A 36 -4.08 -15.34 3.73
N GLN A 37 -5.21 -14.65 3.74
CA GLN A 37 -5.81 -14.00 2.56
C GLN A 37 -5.77 -12.49 2.70
N ILE A 38 -5.46 -11.80 1.60
CA ILE A 38 -5.57 -10.34 1.54
C ILE A 38 -7.06 -10.00 1.47
N ILE A 39 -7.55 -9.25 2.45
CA ILE A 39 -8.93 -8.76 2.52
C ILE A 39 -9.03 -7.26 2.22
N GLY A 40 -7.89 -6.58 2.11
CA GLY A 40 -7.80 -5.15 1.88
C GLY A 40 -6.48 -4.73 1.25
N GLU A 41 -6.52 -3.75 0.34
CA GLU A 41 -5.36 -3.22 -0.38
C GLU A 41 -5.50 -1.71 -0.63
N GLY A 42 -4.51 -0.95 -0.18
CA GLY A 42 -4.54 0.51 -0.25
C GLY A 42 -3.19 1.10 -0.63
N TYR A 43 -3.22 2.31 -1.19
CA TYR A 43 -2.04 3.15 -1.40
C TYR A 43 -2.41 4.62 -1.26
N HIS A 44 -1.42 5.45 -0.90
CA HIS A 44 -1.60 6.90 -0.90
C HIS A 44 -1.55 7.41 -2.34
N ARG A 45 -2.71 7.87 -2.84
CA ARG A 45 -2.90 8.14 -4.27
C ARG A 45 -2.38 9.51 -4.68
N GLN A 46 -2.66 10.54 -3.89
CA GLN A 46 -2.32 11.92 -4.20
C GLN A 46 -2.10 12.74 -2.93
N PHE A 47 -1.29 13.80 -3.05
CA PHE A 47 -1.11 14.78 -1.99
C PHE A 47 -2.43 15.25 -1.36
N ALA A 48 -2.43 15.31 -0.02
CA ALA A 48 -3.56 15.68 0.84
C ALA A 48 -4.76 14.72 0.83
N GLU A 49 -4.72 13.63 0.06
CA GLU A 49 -5.72 12.56 0.16
C GLU A 49 -5.40 11.58 1.30
N ALA A 50 -6.32 10.64 1.51
CA ALA A 50 -6.18 9.59 2.52
C ALA A 50 -4.86 8.81 2.38
N HIS A 51 -4.28 8.43 3.51
CA HIS A 51 -3.12 7.55 3.55
C HIS A 51 -3.50 6.12 3.12
N ALA A 52 -2.48 5.29 2.87
CA ALA A 52 -2.66 3.95 2.34
C ALA A 52 -3.53 3.05 3.23
N GLU A 53 -3.44 3.18 4.55
CA GLU A 53 -4.14 2.35 5.53
C GLU A 53 -5.66 2.61 5.52
N VAL A 54 -6.07 3.84 5.25
CA VAL A 54 -7.50 4.23 5.16
C VAL A 54 -8.12 3.68 3.87
N ASN A 55 -7.32 3.55 2.82
CA ASN A 55 -7.76 3.03 1.52
C ASN A 55 -7.70 1.50 1.43
N ALA A 56 -7.14 0.81 2.43
CA ALA A 56 -6.89 -0.62 2.44
C ALA A 56 -8.11 -1.41 2.91
#